data_AF-A0A4R2P2Z2-F1
#
_entry.id   AF-A0A4R2P2Z2-F1
#
_cell.length_a   1.000
_cell.length_b   1.000
_cell.length_c   1.000
_cell.angle_alpha   90.00
_cell.angle_beta   90.00
_cell.angle_gamma   90.00
#
_symmetry.space_group_name_H-M   'P 1'
#
loop_
_entity.id
_entity.type
_entity.pdbx_description
1 polymer ?
#
loop_
_entity_poly.entity_id
_entity_poly.type
_entity_poly.pdbx_seq_one_letter_code
_entity_poly.pdbx_strand_id
1 'polypeptide(L)'
;MIHLLALLIALFSTMPILTLFFFMAIFRITMAKRRAAFGLAIDITTLFAVLSAAALALHIWHRTLFGPILLIILFVAFIFTIISWRKKDDFKVKRLFRGIWRLNFLVFMVLDSFLYIYGLMIEGLHRI
;
A
#
# COMPACT_ATOMS: atom_id res chain seq x y z
N MET A 1 2.67 -25.85 -8.79
CA MET A 1 2.48 -25.14 -7.48
C MET A 1 2.97 -23.69 -7.54
N ILE A 2 4.15 -23.40 -8.08
CA ILE A 2 4.71 -22.03 -8.18
C ILE A 2 3.82 -21.07 -8.99
N HIS A 3 3.24 -21.51 -10.12
CA HIS A 3 2.39 -20.66 -10.97
C HIS A 3 1.12 -20.15 -10.28
N LEU A 4 0.47 -20.99 -9.46
CA LEU A 4 -0.73 -20.59 -8.72
C LEU A 4 -0.40 -19.48 -7.72
N LEU A 5 0.73 -19.63 -7.03
CA LEU A 5 1.19 -18.68 -6.02
C LEU A 5 1.58 -17.34 -6.66
N ALA A 6 2.26 -17.37 -7.81
CA ALA A 6 2.55 -16.18 -8.60
C ALA A 6 1.28 -15.46 -9.07
N LEU A 7 0.27 -16.19 -9.55
CA LEU A 7 -1.00 -15.62 -9.98
C LEU A 7 -1.73 -14.93 -8.82
N LEU A 8 -1.75 -15.55 -7.64
CA LEU A 8 -2.37 -14.95 -6.44
C LEU A 8 -1.64 -13.67 -6.02
N ILE A 9 -0.30 -13.69 -5.98
CA ILE A 9 0.48 -12.50 -5.65
C ILE A 9 0.22 -11.39 -6.67
N ALA A 10 0.20 -11.71 -7.96
CA ALA A 10 -0.11 -10.75 -9.02
C ALA A 10 -1.51 -10.16 -8.82
N LEU A 11 -2.54 -10.98 -8.63
CA LEU A 11 -3.92 -10.53 -8.46
C LEU A 11 -4.09 -9.56 -7.27
N PHE A 12 -3.51 -9.90 -6.11
CA PHE A 12 -3.59 -9.05 -4.92
C PHE A 12 -2.71 -7.81 -5.02
N SER A 13 -1.59 -7.88 -5.72
CA SER A 13 -0.75 -6.71 -5.95
C SER A 13 -1.42 -5.75 -6.93
N THR A 14 -2.00 -6.24 -8.01
CA THR A 14 -2.66 -5.46 -9.07
C THR A 14 -3.84 -4.64 -8.53
N MET A 15 -4.59 -5.17 -7.55
CA MET A 15 -5.75 -4.50 -6.98
C MET A 15 -5.68 -4.41 -5.44
N PRO A 16 -4.99 -3.41 -4.87
CA PRO A 16 -4.86 -3.25 -3.42
C PRO A 16 -6.22 -3.12 -2.70
N ILE A 17 -7.22 -2.55 -3.36
CA ILE A 17 -8.59 -2.44 -2.80
C ILE A 17 -9.20 -3.82 -2.61
N LEU A 18 -9.10 -4.70 -3.60
CA LEU A 18 -9.60 -6.07 -3.52
C LEU A 18 -8.89 -6.83 -2.39
N THR A 19 -7.58 -6.64 -2.29
CA THR A 19 -6.73 -7.17 -1.22
C THR A 19 -7.21 -6.73 0.16
N LEU A 20 -7.56 -5.45 0.34
CA LEU A 20 -8.12 -4.97 1.60
C LEU A 20 -9.40 -5.69 1.98
N PHE A 21 -10.36 -5.78 1.06
CA PHE A 21 -11.65 -6.44 1.33
C PHE A 21 -11.47 -7.92 1.63
N PHE A 22 -10.60 -8.61 0.89
CA PHE A 22 -10.30 -10.02 1.09
C PHE A 22 -9.70 -10.29 2.47
N PHE A 23 -8.61 -9.60 2.83
CA PHE A 23 -7.97 -9.77 4.13
C PHE A 23 -8.86 -9.28 5.28
N MET A 24 -9.67 -8.24 5.07
CA MET A 24 -10.64 -7.79 6.07
C MET A 24 -11.73 -8.85 6.33
N ALA A 25 -12.24 -9.51 5.29
CA ALA A 25 -13.21 -10.58 5.46
C ALA A 25 -12.62 -11.74 6.29
N ILE A 26 -11.39 -12.16 5.96
CA ILE A 26 -10.69 -13.23 6.68
C ILE A 26 -10.48 -12.85 8.15
N PHE A 27 -9.88 -11.69 8.43
CA PHE A 27 -9.56 -11.30 9.80
C PHE A 27 -10.80 -10.97 10.64
N ARG A 28 -11.90 -10.57 10.01
CA ARG A 28 -13.16 -10.35 10.71
C ARG A 28 -13.74 -11.67 11.25
N ILE A 29 -13.49 -12.79 10.57
CA ILE A 29 -13.95 -14.11 10.99
C ILE A 29 -13.01 -14.70 12.06
N THR A 30 -11.70 -14.50 11.92
CA THR A 30 -10.70 -15.12 12.80
C THR A 30 -10.37 -14.31 14.06
N MET A 31 -10.63 -13.00 14.08
CA MET A 31 -10.32 -12.15 15.23
C MET A 31 -11.57 -11.64 15.94
N ALA A 32 -11.62 -11.82 17.26
CA ALA A 32 -12.70 -11.30 18.11
C ALA A 32 -12.78 -9.76 18.12
N LYS A 33 -11.65 -9.06 17.96
CA LYS A 33 -11.58 -7.59 18.04
C LYS A 33 -11.60 -6.95 16.64
N ARG A 34 -12.74 -6.37 16.26
CA ARG A 34 -12.94 -5.71 14.95
C ARG A 34 -11.88 -4.65 14.61
N ARG A 35 -11.44 -3.85 15.60
CA ARG A 35 -10.39 -2.83 15.40
C ARG A 35 -9.02 -3.45 15.09
N ALA A 36 -8.72 -4.62 15.66
CA ALA A 36 -7.46 -5.32 15.41
C ALA A 36 -7.47 -5.97 14.01
N ALA A 37 -8.60 -6.59 13.64
CA ALA A 37 -8.81 -7.17 12.31
C ALA A 37 -8.62 -6.13 11.20
N PHE A 38 -9.24 -4.95 11.35
CA PHE A 38 -9.11 -3.86 10.39
C PHE A 38 -7.68 -3.34 10.28
N GLY A 39 -7.01 -3.18 11.42
CA GLY A 39 -5.61 -2.77 11.46
C GLY A 39 -4.70 -3.74 10.70
N LEU A 40 -4.86 -5.05 10.95
CA LEU A 40 -4.05 -6.09 10.30
C LEU A 40 -4.32 -6.16 8.79
N ALA A 41 -5.58 -6.02 8.38
CA ALA A 41 -5.96 -6.01 6.97
C ALA A 41 -5.28 -4.85 6.23
N ILE A 42 -5.30 -3.65 6.81
CA ILE A 42 -4.57 -2.50 6.26
C ILE A 42 -3.08 -2.80 6.21
N ASP A 43 -2.49 -3.27 7.31
CA ASP A 43 -1.04 -3.46 7.40
C ASP A 43 -0.53 -4.43 6.32
N ILE A 44 -1.27 -5.52 6.04
CA ILE A 44 -0.95 -6.46 4.95
C ILE A 44 -1.20 -5.84 3.58
N THR A 45 -2.31 -5.13 3.41
CA THR A 45 -2.63 -4.49 2.14
C THR A 45 -1.60 -3.43 1.74
N THR A 46 -1.01 -2.70 2.70
CA THR A 46 0.09 -1.76 2.44
C THR A 46 1.25 -2.44 1.72
N LEU A 47 1.61 -3.68 2.10
CA LEU A 47 2.68 -4.41 1.43
C LEU A 47 2.33 -4.67 -0.04
N PHE A 48 1.10 -5.12 -0.31
CA PHE A 48 0.63 -5.33 -1.67
C PHE A 48 0.52 -4.03 -2.48
N ALA A 49 0.12 -2.92 -1.85
CA ALA A 49 0.08 -1.60 -2.50
C ALA A 49 1.49 -1.12 -2.89
N VAL A 50 2.48 -1.27 -2.01
CA VAL A 50 3.88 -0.93 -2.33
C VAL A 50 4.41 -1.79 -3.47
N LEU A 51 4.09 -3.08 -3.49
CA LEU A 51 4.44 -3.98 -4.59
C LEU A 51 3.71 -3.60 -5.89
N SER A 52 2.45 -3.17 -5.80
CA SER A 52 1.65 -2.66 -6.92
C SER A 52 2.33 -1.47 -7.57
N ALA A 53 2.66 -0.46 -6.77
CA ALA A 53 3.34 0.76 -7.22
C ALA A 53 4.66 0.42 -7.91
N ALA A 54 5.44 -0.50 -7.35
CA ALA A 54 6.70 -0.95 -7.93
C ALA A 54 6.50 -1.66 -9.29
N ALA A 55 5.47 -2.50 -9.40
CA ALA A 55 5.15 -3.22 -10.62
C ALA A 55 4.60 -2.28 -11.72
N LEU A 56 3.66 -1.39 -11.38
CA LEU A 56 3.14 -0.36 -12.28
C LEU A 56 4.25 0.54 -12.80
N ALA A 57 5.14 0.98 -11.92
CA ALA A 57 6.28 1.81 -12.29
C ALA A 57 7.22 1.10 -13.26
N LEU A 58 7.52 -0.18 -13.01
CA LEU A 58 8.33 -0.99 -13.91
C LEU A 58 7.66 -1.17 -15.27
N HIS A 59 6.34 -1.34 -15.30
CA HIS A 59 5.58 -1.52 -16.54
C HIS A 59 5.51 -0.25 -17.38
N ILE A 60 5.24 0.90 -16.77
CA ILE A 60 5.06 2.19 -17.46
C ILE A 60 6.40 2.80 -17.90
N TRP A 61 7.43 2.76 -17.04
CA TRP A 61 8.70 3.44 -17.28
C TRP A 61 9.87 2.50 -17.59
N HIS A 62 9.65 1.18 -17.60
CA HIS A 62 10.70 0.16 -17.82
C HIS A 62 11.91 0.29 -16.88
N ARG A 63 11.72 0.89 -15.70
CA ARG A 63 12.77 1.06 -14.68
C ARG A 63 12.26 0.75 -13.28
N THR A 64 13.17 0.26 -12.45
CA THR A 64 12.90 -0.01 -11.04
C THR A 64 12.90 1.28 -10.23
N LEU A 65 11.75 1.67 -9.66
CA LEU A 65 11.61 2.90 -8.86
C LEU A 65 11.70 2.64 -7.35
N PHE A 66 12.65 1.80 -6.90
CA PHE A 66 12.86 1.55 -5.48
C PHE A 66 13.20 2.82 -4.69
N GLY A 67 14.03 3.71 -5.26
CA GLY A 67 14.39 4.99 -4.64
C GLY A 67 13.19 5.89 -4.37
N PRO A 68 12.38 6.25 -5.38
CA PRO A 68 11.17 7.06 -5.19
C PRO A 68 10.17 6.46 -4.20
N ILE A 69 9.93 5.15 -4.23
CA ILE A 69 9.05 4.47 -3.27
C ILE A 69 9.56 4.65 -1.83
N LEU A 70 10.87 4.47 -1.62
CA LEU A 70 11.49 4.66 -0.32
C LEU A 70 11.42 6.12 0.15
N LEU A 71 11.61 7.08 -0.76
CA LEU A 71 11.45 8.51 -0.47
C LEU A 71 10.02 8.84 -0.03
N ILE A 72 8.99 8.30 -0.68
CA ILE A 72 7.59 8.49 -0.27
C ILE A 72 7.37 7.94 1.14
N ILE A 73 7.86 6.73 1.43
CA ILE A 73 7.73 6.13 2.76
C ILE A 73 8.39 7.00 3.84
N LEU A 74 9.60 7.51 3.57
CA LEU A 74 10.32 8.39 4.47
C LEU A 74 9.64 9.76 4.62
N PHE A 75 9.08 10.31 3.54
CA PHE A 75 8.34 11.57 3.57
C PHE A 75 7.08 11.46 4.45
N VAL A 76 6.32 10.37 4.30
CA VAL A 76 5.18 10.07 5.18
C VAL A 76 5.64 9.90 6.63
N ALA A 77 6.75 9.20 6.86
CA ALA A 77 7.33 9.04 8.19
C ALA A 77 7.73 10.38 8.83
N PHE A 78 8.34 11.28 8.05
CA PHE A 78 8.75 12.59 8.48
C PHE A 78 7.56 13.48 8.87
N ILE A 79 6.56 13.60 8.00
CA ILE A 79 5.33 14.36 8.28
C ILE A 79 4.67 13.83 9.55
N PHE A 80 4.52 12.51 9.67
CA PHE A 80 3.87 11.92 10.83
C PHE A 80 4.65 12.15 12.11
N THR A 81 5.98 12.08 12.06
CA THR A 81 6.86 12.36 13.21
C THR A 81 6.70 13.79 13.68
N ILE A 82 6.65 14.77 12.77
CA ILE A 82 6.41 16.19 13.12
C ILE A 82 5.03 16.36 13.78
N ILE A 83 3.99 15.77 13.20
CA ILE A 83 2.62 15.85 13.74
C ILE A 83 2.56 15.22 15.14
N SER A 84 3.20 14.07 15.34
CA SER A 84 3.25 13.39 16.62
C SER A 84 4.08 14.16 17.65
N TRP A 85 5.19 14.81 17.26
CA TRP A 85 6.01 15.59 18.18
C TRP A 85 5.27 16.82 18.75
N ARG A 86 4.37 17.41 17.96
CA ARG A 86 3.50 18.52 18.40
C ARG A 86 2.45 18.09 19.44
N LYS A 87 2.08 16.81 19.46
CA LYS A 87 1.16 16.22 20.43
C LYS A 87 2.00 15.59 21.53
N LYS A 88 2.30 16.34 22.60
CA LYS A 88 3.14 15.97 23.76
C LYS A 88 2.69 14.73 24.57
N ASP A 89 1.81 13.89 24.03
CA ASP A 89 1.39 12.63 24.63
C ASP A 89 2.49 11.58 24.50
N ASP A 90 2.76 10.86 25.61
CA ASP A 90 3.59 9.66 25.74
C ASP A 90 4.08 9.08 24.40
N PHE A 91 5.36 9.30 24.10
CA PHE A 91 6.02 8.87 22.87
C PHE A 91 6.11 7.33 22.79
N LYS A 92 4.99 6.69 22.46
CA LYS A 92 4.91 5.24 22.24
C LYS A 92 5.31 4.97 20.79
N VAL A 93 6.60 4.67 20.56
CA VAL A 93 7.21 4.35 19.25
C VAL A 93 6.35 3.36 18.45
N LYS A 94 5.80 2.32 19.09
CA LYS A 94 4.93 1.32 18.43
C LYS A 94 3.62 1.91 17.89
N ARG A 95 3.07 2.95 18.52
CA ARG A 95 1.88 3.66 18.02
C ARG A 95 2.26 4.57 16.86
N LEU A 96 3.43 5.21 16.94
CA LEU A 96 3.97 6.06 15.86
C LEU A 96 4.17 5.25 14.57
N PHE A 97 4.92 4.15 14.65
CA PHE A 97 5.24 3.32 13.49
C PHE A 97 3.97 2.78 12.79
N ARG A 98 2.98 2.33 13.56
CA ARG A 98 1.69 1.90 12.99
C ARG A 98 0.92 3.03 12.32
N GLY A 99 1.02 4.25 12.83
CA GLY A 99 0.42 5.42 12.20
C GLY A 99 1.07 5.75 10.85
N ILE A 100 2.41 5.76 10.81
CA ILE A 100 3.20 5.94 9.58
C ILE A 100 2.83 4.88 8.55
N TRP A 101 2.81 3.61 8.97
CA TRP A 101 2.50 2.48 8.09
C TRP A 101 1.10 2.57 7.49
N ARG A 102 0.10 2.98 8.28
CA ARG A 102 -1.29 3.11 7.82
C ARG A 102 -1.51 4.32 6.92
N LEU A 103 -0.75 5.40 7.10
CA LEU A 103 -0.80 6.52 6.15
C LEU A 103 -0.17 6.15 4.82
N ASN A 104 0.89 5.33 4.82
CA ASN A 104 1.46 4.81 3.59
C ASN A 104 0.44 4.03 2.77
N PHE A 105 -0.43 3.23 3.39
CA PHE A 105 -1.54 2.57 2.69
C PHE A 105 -2.39 3.56 1.88
N LEU A 106 -2.83 4.65 2.52
CA LEU A 106 -3.64 5.68 1.86
C LEU A 106 -2.88 6.36 0.71
N VAL A 107 -1.62 6.71 0.95
CA VAL A 107 -0.78 7.37 -0.06
C VAL A 107 -0.55 6.46 -1.26
N PHE A 108 -0.15 5.21 -1.04
CA PHE A 108 0.07 4.25 -2.13
C PHE A 108 -1.22 3.88 -2.85
N MET A 109 -2.34 3.72 -2.14
CA MET A 109 -3.64 3.46 -2.77
C MET A 109 -4.06 4.58 -3.73
N VAL A 110 -3.85 5.84 -3.34
CA VAL A 110 -4.13 7.01 -4.19
C VAL A 110 -3.13 7.05 -5.36
N LEU A 111 -1.84 6.87 -5.09
CA LEU A 111 -0.79 6.87 -6.10
C LEU A 111 -1.02 5.78 -7.16
N ASP A 112 -1.34 4.56 -6.74
CA ASP A 112 -1.65 3.43 -7.61
C ASP A 112 -2.86 3.73 -8.49
N SER A 113 -3.90 4.36 -7.94
CA SER A 113 -5.08 4.77 -8.71
C SER A 113 -4.71 5.75 -9.82
N PHE A 114 -3.86 6.74 -9.53
CA PHE A 114 -3.35 7.68 -10.54
C PHE A 114 -2.44 7.01 -11.57
N LEU A 115 -1.53 6.13 -11.12
CA LEU A 115 -0.62 5.36 -11.99
C LEU A 115 -1.40 4.46 -12.95
N TYR A 116 -2.46 3.82 -12.47
CA TYR A 116 -3.34 3.02 -13.32
C TYR A 116 -3.98 3.85 -14.42
N ILE A 117 -4.60 4.99 -14.06
CA ILE A 117 -5.24 5.87 -15.04
C ILE A 117 -4.21 6.38 -16.04
N TYR A 118 -3.03 6.78 -15.57
CA TYR A 118 -1.93 7.26 -16.41
C TYR A 118 -1.43 6.16 -17.38
N GLY A 119 -1.24 4.94 -16.88
CA GLY A 119 -0.85 3.79 -17.70
C GLY A 119 -1.89 3.47 -18.77
N LEU A 120 -3.18 3.46 -18.42
CA LEU A 120 -4.27 3.24 -19.37
C LEU A 120 -4.33 4.32 -20.45
N MET A 121 -4.08 5.59 -20.10
CA MET A 121 -4.05 6.67 -21.08
C MET A 121 -2.89 6.52 -22.08
N ILE A 122 -1.69 6.15 -21.61
CA ILE A 122 -0.53 5.94 -22.49
C ILE A 122 -0.74 4.73 -23.41
N GLU A 123 -1.18 3.59 -22.86
CA GLU A 123 -1.39 2.38 -23.64
C GLU A 123 -2.56 2.54 -24.63
N GLY A 124 -3.63 3.20 -24.19
CA GLY A 124 -4.77 3.51 -25.04
C GLY A 124 -4.39 4.41 -26.21
N LEU A 125 -3.50 5.38 -26.00
CA LEU A 125 -3.01 6.28 -27.04
C LEU A 125 -2.08 5.58 -28.05
N HIS A 126 -1.27 4.61 -27.62
CA HIS A 126 -0.37 3.87 -28.52
C HIS A 126 -1.12 2.89 -29.45
N ARG A 127 -2.32 2.47 -29.07
CA ARG A 127 -3.11 1.48 -29.84
C ARG A 127 -4.06 2.10 -30.88
N ILE A 128 -4.08 3.43 -31.03
CA ILE A 128 -4.88 4.19 -32.02
C ILE A 128 -3.95 4.68 -33.12
#